data_AF-A0A413T7S3-F1
#
_entry.id   AF-A0A413T7S3-F1
#
_cell.length_a   1.000
_cell.length_b   1.000
_cell.length_c   1.000
_cell.angle_alpha   90.00
_cell.angle_beta   90.00
_cell.angle_gamma   90.00
#
_symmetry.space_group_name_H-M   'P 1'
#
loop_
_entity.id
_entity.type
_entity.pdbx_description
1 polymer ?
#
loop_
_entity_poly.entity_id
_entity_poly.type
_entity_poly.pdbx_seq_one_letter_code
_entity_poly.pdbx_strand_id
1 'polypeptide(L)'
;MSNIMEDKKNSISNIIDALTKIENNHLNSNRNNAIYSMLKEIGLYTKALYVSIYELVNSSAFELTHQWRLFNNTESPNHDLILPTDGVPCIFNILYQGESIILDDIESIKDSMPTEYNFFWK
;
A
#
# COMPACT_ATOMS: atom_id res chain seq x y z
N MET A 1 23.94 19.56 -2.64
CA MET A 1 23.94 18.10 -2.42
C MET A 1 22.98 17.82 -1.29
N SER A 2 21.85 17.14 -1.53
CA SER A 2 21.04 16.69 -0.40
C SER A 2 21.78 15.56 0.32
N ASN A 3 21.69 15.53 1.64
CA ASN A 3 22.25 14.45 2.42
C ASN A 3 21.20 13.33 2.43
N ILE A 4 21.45 12.25 1.70
CA ILE A 4 20.52 11.12 1.55
C ILE A 4 19.98 10.63 2.91
N MET A 5 20.81 10.68 3.95
CA MET A 5 20.40 10.29 5.30
C MET A 5 19.42 11.30 5.93
N GLU A 6 19.63 12.59 5.67
CA GLU A 6 18.76 13.66 6.15
C GLU A 6 17.41 13.64 5.44
N ASP A 7 17.40 13.39 4.12
CA ASP A 7 16.17 13.25 3.35
C ASP A 7 15.33 12.07 3.86
N LYS A 8 15.97 10.92 4.13
CA LYS A 8 15.29 9.75 4.70
C LYS A 8 14.70 10.03 6.09
N LYS A 9 15.44 10.72 6.95
CA LYS A 9 14.94 11.11 8.28
C LYS A 9 13.72 12.03 8.17
N ASN A 10 13.77 13.00 7.26
CA ASN A 10 12.67 13.92 7.02
C ASN A 10 11.42 13.18 6.53
N SER A 11 11.56 12.26 5.56
CA SER A 11 10.43 11.43 5.11
C SER A 11 9.82 10.60 6.24
N ILE A 12 10.65 9.97 7.10
CA ILE A 12 10.15 9.20 8.25
C ILE A 12 9.40 10.11 9.22
N SER A 13 9.92 11.30 9.52
CA SER A 13 9.24 12.28 10.37
C SER A 13 7.88 12.68 9.80
N ASN A 14 7.82 12.96 8.48
CA ASN A 14 6.58 13.32 7.82
C ASN A 14 5.53 12.20 7.86
N ILE A 15 5.96 10.94 7.71
CA ILE A 15 5.09 9.77 7.83
C ILE A 15 4.51 9.66 9.24
N ILE A 16 5.35 9.81 10.27
CA ILE A 16 4.91 9.78 11.68
C ILE A 16 3.94 10.91 11.97
N ASP A 17 4.24 12.14 11.53
CA ASP A 17 3.35 13.29 11.71
C ASP A 17 1.98 13.09 11.04
N ALA A 18 1.95 12.46 9.86
CA ALA A 18 0.72 12.13 9.18
C ALA A 18 -0.08 11.08 9.94
N LEU A 19 0.56 10.03 10.47
CA LEU A 19 -0.07 9.01 11.33
C LEU A 19 -0.69 9.63 12.57
N THR A 20 0.03 10.51 13.28
CA THR A 20 -0.52 11.23 14.45
C THR A 20 -1.73 12.08 14.09
N LYS A 21 -1.74 12.72 12.90
CA LYS A 21 -2.91 13.47 12.43
C LYS A 21 -4.09 12.54 12.11
N ILE A 22 -3.86 11.35 11.57
CA ILE A 22 -4.93 10.37 11.31
C ILE A 22 -5.58 9.94 12.62
N GLU A 23 -4.78 9.63 13.63
CA GLU A 23 -5.25 9.20 14.95
C GLU A 23 -6.08 10.28 15.67
N ASN A 24 -5.65 11.53 15.59
CA ASN A 24 -6.27 12.64 16.34
C ASN A 24 -7.43 13.35 15.61
N ASN A 25 -7.73 13.01 14.34
CA ASN A 25 -8.80 13.68 13.58
C ASN A 25 -10.09 12.85 13.54
N HIS A 26 -11.13 13.35 14.21
CA HIS A 26 -12.48 12.79 14.15
C HIS A 26 -13.30 13.27 12.93
N LEU A 27 -12.82 14.28 12.18
CA LEU A 27 -13.43 14.76 10.95
C LEU A 27 -12.87 14.00 9.73
N ASN A 28 -13.76 13.34 8.99
CA ASN A 28 -13.39 12.50 7.85
C ASN A 28 -12.55 13.22 6.78
N SER A 29 -12.82 14.50 6.47
CA SER A 29 -12.06 15.26 5.46
C SER A 29 -10.60 15.47 5.86
N ASN A 30 -10.36 15.86 7.12
CA ASN A 30 -9.00 16.07 7.64
C ASN A 30 -8.24 14.75 7.74
N ARG A 31 -8.94 13.67 8.14
CA ARG A 31 -8.38 12.33 8.19
C ARG A 31 -7.96 11.86 6.81
N ASN A 32 -8.80 12.02 5.79
CA ASN A 32 -8.49 11.61 4.42
C ASN A 32 -7.31 12.39 3.83
N ASN A 33 -7.19 13.69 4.12
CA ASN A 33 -6.03 14.48 3.71
C ASN A 33 -4.74 13.99 4.38
N ALA A 34 -4.81 13.61 5.66
CA ALA A 34 -3.67 13.03 6.38
C ALA A 34 -3.29 11.64 5.82
N ILE A 35 -4.26 10.79 5.50
CA ILE A 35 -4.05 9.51 4.82
C ILE A 35 -3.35 9.72 3.47
N TYR A 36 -3.86 10.63 2.64
CA TYR A 36 -3.23 10.91 1.34
C TYR A 36 -1.79 11.41 1.49
N SER A 37 -1.53 12.28 2.47
CA SER A 37 -0.19 12.78 2.76
C SER A 37 0.75 11.65 3.19
N MET A 38 0.27 10.75 4.05
CA MET A 38 1.03 9.57 4.47
C MET A 38 1.39 8.67 3.27
N LEU A 39 0.41 8.34 2.41
CA LEU A 39 0.63 7.49 1.24
C LEU A 39 1.64 8.11 0.26
N LYS A 40 1.57 9.44 0.07
CA LYS A 40 2.54 10.17 -0.73
C LYS A 40 3.96 10.06 -0.17
N GLU A 41 4.14 10.32 1.12
CA GLU A 41 5.48 10.24 1.74
C GLU A 41 6.04 8.83 1.69
N ILE A 42 5.21 7.80 1.94
CA ILE A 42 5.61 6.39 1.77
C ILE A 42 6.07 6.14 0.33
N GLY A 43 5.29 6.56 -0.66
CA GLY A 43 5.59 6.31 -2.06
C GLY A 43 6.87 7.01 -2.53
N LEU A 44 7.10 8.25 -2.09
CA LEU A 44 8.35 8.98 -2.35
C LEU A 44 9.55 8.32 -1.65
N TYR A 45 9.38 7.85 -0.42
CA TYR A 45 10.42 7.18 0.36
C TYR A 45 10.84 5.83 -0.27
N THR A 46 9.86 5.01 -0.65
CA THR A 46 10.09 3.69 -1.25
C THR A 46 10.36 3.74 -2.75
N LYS A 47 10.15 4.91 -3.39
CA LYS A 47 10.13 5.08 -4.85
C LYS A 47 9.07 4.23 -5.55
N ALA A 48 7.98 3.90 -4.85
CA ALA A 48 6.87 3.15 -5.42
C ALA A 48 6.08 4.01 -6.43
N LEU A 49 5.56 3.37 -7.48
CA LEU A 49 4.68 4.01 -8.45
C LEU A 49 3.29 4.30 -7.88
N TYR A 50 2.84 3.46 -6.94
CA TYR A 50 1.57 3.55 -6.26
C TYR A 50 1.69 3.07 -4.82
N VAL A 51 0.86 3.61 -3.94
CA VAL A 51 0.69 3.13 -2.56
C VAL A 51 -0.81 3.08 -2.28
N SER A 52 -1.30 1.93 -1.87
CA SER A 52 -2.72 1.64 -1.69
C SER A 52 -3.02 1.21 -0.25
N ILE A 53 -4.20 1.56 0.25
CA ILE A 53 -4.79 0.97 1.45
C ILE A 53 -5.97 0.11 1.02
N TYR A 54 -5.93 -1.13 1.48
CA TYR A 54 -6.93 -2.14 1.25
C TYR A 54 -7.55 -2.52 2.61
N GLU A 55 -8.87 -2.42 2.73
CA GLU A 55 -9.59 -2.76 3.95
C GLU A 55 -10.34 -4.08 3.77
N LEU A 56 -10.21 -4.98 4.75
CA LEU A 56 -10.90 -6.28 4.72
C LEU A 56 -12.41 -6.07 4.95
N VAL A 57 -13.21 -6.44 3.96
CA VAL A 57 -14.67 -6.39 3.98
C VAL A 57 -15.23 -7.81 4.06
N ASN A 58 -16.12 -8.03 5.04
CA ASN A 58 -16.83 -9.31 5.26
C ASN A 58 -15.93 -10.56 5.38
N SER A 59 -14.64 -10.39 5.71
CA SER A 59 -13.63 -11.47 5.77
C SER A 59 -13.41 -12.23 4.45
N SER A 60 -13.93 -11.71 3.33
CA SER A 60 -13.91 -12.41 2.03
C SER A 60 -13.11 -11.66 0.97
N ALA A 61 -12.92 -10.36 1.15
CA ALA A 61 -12.28 -9.53 0.14
C ALA A 61 -11.65 -8.29 0.78
N PHE A 62 -10.58 -7.79 0.19
CA PHE A 62 -10.08 -6.47 0.50
C PHE A 62 -10.53 -5.46 -0.53
N GLU A 63 -11.13 -4.37 -0.09
CA GLU A 63 -11.54 -3.27 -0.95
C GLU A 63 -10.53 -2.13 -0.89
N LEU A 64 -10.20 -1.57 -2.06
CA LEU A 64 -9.33 -0.40 -2.15
C LEU A 64 -10.06 0.83 -1.57
N THR A 65 -9.56 1.37 -0.45
CA THR A 65 -10.18 2.55 0.19
C THR A 65 -9.43 3.84 -0.09
N HIS A 66 -8.09 3.77 -0.21
CA HIS A 66 -7.24 4.93 -0.47
C HIS A 66 -6.10 4.58 -1.40
N GLN A 67 -5.71 5.52 -2.27
CA GLN A 67 -4.57 5.33 -3.16
C GLN A 67 -3.85 6.64 -3.44
N TRP A 68 -2.53 6.57 -3.44
CA TRP A 68 -1.65 7.59 -4.00
C TRP A 68 -0.91 7.01 -5.22
N ARG A 69 -0.63 7.87 -6.21
CA ARG A 69 0.09 7.52 -7.46
C ARG A 69 1.14 8.57 -7.78
N LEU A 70 2.27 8.15 -8.33
CA LEU A 70 3.35 9.04 -8.75
C LEU A 70 2.99 9.83 -10.02
N PHE A 71 2.23 9.22 -10.94
CA PHE A 71 1.79 9.83 -12.20
C PHE A 71 0.26 9.93 -12.25
N ASN A 72 -0.25 11.08 -12.73
CA ASN A 72 -1.69 11.31 -12.96
C ASN A 72 -2.21 10.67 -14.25
N ASN A 73 -1.47 9.74 -14.86
CA ASN A 73 -1.83 9.19 -16.15
C ASN A 73 -3.13 8.36 -16.02
N THR A 74 -4.07 8.66 -16.91
CA THR A 74 -5.39 8.02 -17.04
C THR A 74 -5.32 6.55 -17.46
N GLU A 75 -4.14 6.04 -17.80
CA GLU A 75 -3.84 4.63 -18.06
C GLU A 75 -3.41 3.96 -16.76
N SER A 76 -4.36 3.83 -15.83
CA SER A 76 -4.18 2.87 -14.74
C SER A 76 -4.24 1.48 -15.37
N PRO A 77 -3.34 0.53 -15.01
CA PRO A 77 -3.79 -0.85 -14.96
C PRO A 77 -5.03 -0.82 -14.05
N ASN A 78 -6.13 -1.41 -14.49
CA ASN A 78 -7.24 -1.70 -13.61
C ASN A 78 -6.73 -2.69 -12.55
N HIS A 79 -5.93 -2.25 -11.59
CA HIS A 79 -5.66 -3.05 -10.42
C HIS A 79 -6.95 -3.06 -9.64
N ASP A 80 -7.52 -4.26 -9.58
CA ASP A 80 -8.87 -4.52 -9.13
C ASP A 80 -9.21 -3.73 -7.88
N LEU A 81 -10.37 -3.10 -7.92
CA LEU A 81 -10.99 -2.45 -6.76
C LEU A 81 -11.09 -3.40 -5.56
N ILE A 82 -10.93 -4.71 -5.78
CA ILE A 82 -11.18 -5.79 -4.84
C ILE A 82 -10.09 -6.87 -4.97
N LEU A 83 -9.37 -7.17 -3.90
CA LEU A 83 -8.47 -8.34 -3.79
C LEU A 83 -9.21 -9.45 -3.03
N PRO A 84 -9.66 -10.52 -3.68
CA PRO A 84 -10.37 -11.58 -2.98
C PRO A 84 -9.38 -12.40 -2.14
N THR A 85 -9.77 -12.83 -0.94
CA THR A 85 -8.84 -13.51 0.00
C THR A 85 -8.38 -14.88 -0.52
N ASP A 86 -9.17 -15.50 -1.40
CA ASP A 86 -8.82 -16.74 -2.10
C ASP A 86 -7.94 -16.52 -3.34
N GLY A 87 -7.81 -15.28 -3.84
CA GLY A 87 -6.90 -14.91 -4.92
C GLY A 87 -5.47 -14.65 -4.44
N VAL A 88 -5.29 -14.31 -3.16
CA VAL A 88 -3.98 -14.08 -2.53
C VAL A 88 -3.87 -14.74 -1.13
N PRO A 89 -4.18 -16.04 -0.97
CA PRO A 89 -4.34 -16.70 0.32
C PRO A 89 -3.08 -16.75 1.21
N CYS A 90 -1.90 -16.96 0.64
CA CYS A 90 -0.61 -16.92 1.34
C CYS A 90 -0.29 -15.50 1.82
N ILE A 91 -0.43 -14.50 0.95
CA ILE A 91 -0.22 -13.09 1.34
C ILE A 91 -1.24 -12.69 2.41
N PHE A 92 -2.50 -13.07 2.25
CA PHE A 92 -3.55 -12.83 3.24
C PHE A 92 -3.16 -13.37 4.62
N ASN A 93 -2.69 -14.63 4.69
CA ASN A 93 -2.34 -15.25 5.96
C ASN A 93 -1.17 -14.54 6.66
N ILE A 94 -0.16 -14.08 5.90
CA ILE A 94 0.96 -13.28 6.41
C ILE A 94 0.44 -11.96 7.00
N LEU A 95 -0.37 -11.22 6.22
CA LEU A 95 -0.91 -9.94 6.66
C LEU A 95 -1.85 -10.09 7.86
N TYR A 96 -2.65 -11.16 7.92
CA TYR A 96 -3.56 -11.45 9.03
C TYR A 96 -2.81 -11.69 10.36
N GLN A 97 -1.57 -12.15 10.30
CA GLN A 97 -0.69 -12.31 11.47
C GLN A 97 0.00 -10.99 11.88
N GLY A 98 -0.25 -9.89 11.17
CA GLY A 98 0.41 -8.61 11.38
C GLY A 98 1.83 -8.57 10.81
N GLU A 99 2.20 -9.53 9.96
CA GLU A 99 3.49 -9.57 9.30
C GLU A 99 3.49 -8.76 8.00
N SER A 100 4.67 -8.48 7.48
CA SER A 100 4.87 -7.77 6.21
C SER A 100 5.64 -8.65 5.24
N ILE A 101 5.37 -8.48 3.94
CA ILE A 101 6.04 -9.21 2.87
C ILE A 101 6.58 -8.23 1.82
N ILE A 102 7.78 -8.52 1.31
CA ILE A 102 8.37 -7.84 0.16
C ILE A 102 8.56 -8.90 -0.92
N LEU A 103 7.99 -8.65 -2.09
CA LEU A 103 8.20 -9.46 -3.29
C LEU A 103 9.08 -8.66 -4.24
N ASP A 104 10.36 -9.03 -4.34
CA ASP A 104 11.31 -8.32 -5.22
C ASP A 104 10.99 -8.53 -6.70
N ASP A 105 10.48 -9.72 -7.05
CA ASP A 105 10.05 -10.10 -8.40
C ASP A 105 8.83 -11.03 -8.31
N ILE A 106 7.77 -10.77 -9.09
CA ILE A 106 6.58 -11.63 -9.15
C ILE A 106 6.96 -13.03 -9.67
N GLU A 107 7.94 -13.15 -10.57
CA GLU A 107 8.40 -14.46 -11.07
C GLU A 107 8.97 -15.34 -9.94
N SER A 108 9.51 -14.73 -8.87
CA SER A 108 10.10 -15.48 -7.75
C SER A 108 9.09 -16.28 -6.94
N ILE A 109 7.80 -15.93 -7.01
CA ILE A 109 6.75 -16.59 -6.23
C ILE A 109 5.98 -17.65 -7.01
N LYS A 110 6.35 -17.90 -8.27
CA LYS A 110 5.65 -18.83 -9.17
C LYS A 110 5.46 -20.23 -8.58
N ASP A 111 6.48 -20.76 -7.92
CA ASP A 111 6.45 -22.11 -7.35
C ASP A 111 5.97 -22.13 -5.89
N SER A 112 6.20 -21.06 -5.13
CA SER A 112 5.90 -20.99 -3.69
C SER A 112 4.51 -20.45 -3.37
N MET A 113 3.96 -19.58 -4.23
CA MET A 113 2.64 -18.94 -4.10
C MET A 113 1.95 -18.92 -5.48
N PRO A 114 1.61 -20.10 -6.05
CA PRO A 114 1.12 -20.21 -7.42
C PRO A 114 -0.23 -19.51 -7.64
N THR A 115 -1.06 -19.40 -6.60
CA THR A 115 -2.36 -18.70 -6.69
C THR A 115 -2.15 -17.19 -6.83
N GLU A 116 -1.29 -16.62 -5.99
CA GLU A 116 -0.87 -15.21 -6.02
C GLU A 116 -0.18 -14.87 -7.33
N TYR A 117 0.73 -15.72 -7.79
CA TYR A 117 1.41 -15.53 -9.07
C TYR A 117 0.39 -15.43 -10.22
N ASN A 118 -0.56 -16.38 -10.27
CA ASN A 118 -1.63 -16.35 -11.26
C ASN A 118 -2.59 -15.16 -11.11
N PHE A 119 -2.68 -14.58 -9.92
CA PHE A 119 -3.48 -13.39 -9.67
C PHE A 119 -2.77 -12.12 -10.17
N PHE A 120 -1.48 -11.95 -9.85
CA PHE A 120 -0.73 -10.75 -10.24
C PHE A 120 -0.24 -10.75 -11.69
N TRP A 121 -0.07 -11.92 -12.31
CA TRP A 121 0.41 -12.06 -13.69
C TRP A 121 -0.69 -11.86 -14.74
N LYS A 122 -1.97 -11.92 -14.35
CA LYS A 122 -3.11 -11.69 -15.24
C LYS A 122 -3.36 -10.21 -15.46
#